data_AF-A0A9W7FL31-F1
#
_entry.id   AF-A0A9W7FL31-F1
#
_cell.length_a   1.000
_cell.length_b   1.000
_cell.length_c   1.000
_cell.angle_alpha   90.00
_cell.angle_beta   90.00
_cell.angle_gamma   90.00
#
_symmetry.space_group_name_H-M   'P 1'
#
loop_
_entity.id
_entity.type
_entity.pdbx_description
1 polymer ?
#
loop_
_entity_poly.entity_id
_entity_poly.type
_entity_poly.pdbx_seq_one_letter_code
_entity_poly.pdbx_strand_id
1 'polypeptide(L)'
;MMATVLEGSLNRNSAVRTKLVCVSEKEAMQMGRNLVPSLMTEQLAEAGANEWRVQNRAVKELMKEQIWFKPMAVVLGMGIVKTAAWGVMARVIVGAVLSVADLLTDFVVLQQFWNGGEDLKGYRNAQLASLATSIGFQVVCVTVQNRKKCLWRILKELVIVLTGLKAPVDAYRVASGAEKEKDTEIDPTTMVTYSKCIEMFAESIPGILIQASAILITMNNGDEVLRSAYFSLFVSILTTGFVSASISYDYDTDPKKRAHNPEFYGLIPDAARKRSFLFVTMLLISAIQILTKVMLVVIIASIKKNYASLYIGGDFLFYLIFKAICRDYRYWIPMGGWHCGFGGFADYKSDCQICDRFHKLHFLEAPWRLAVCTSR
;
A
#
# COMPACT_ATOMS: atom_id res chain seq x y z
N MET A 1 6.36 -13.84 -34.39
CA MET A 1 5.46 -14.30 -33.30
C MET A 1 6.22 -14.67 -32.03
N MET A 2 7.11 -15.67 -32.05
CA MET A 2 7.79 -16.10 -30.80
C MET A 2 8.72 -15.02 -30.22
N ALA A 3 9.44 -14.27 -31.06
CA ALA A 3 10.23 -13.12 -30.63
C ALA A 3 9.37 -12.07 -29.89
N THR A 4 8.19 -11.75 -30.41
CA THR A 4 7.27 -10.80 -29.77
C THR A 4 6.58 -11.35 -28.52
N VAL A 5 6.43 -12.68 -28.42
CA VAL A 5 6.00 -13.35 -27.17
C VAL A 5 7.08 -13.21 -26.09
N LEU A 6 8.34 -13.41 -26.45
CA LEU A 6 9.49 -13.30 -25.52
C LEU A 6 9.77 -11.86 -25.09
N GLU A 7 9.46 -10.87 -25.94
CA GLU A 7 9.52 -9.46 -25.56
C GLU A 7 8.56 -9.10 -24.41
N GLY A 8 7.48 -9.86 -24.22
CA GLY A 8 6.56 -9.67 -23.08
C GLY A 8 5.88 -8.30 -23.01
N SER A 9 5.85 -7.56 -24.13
CA SER A 9 5.39 -6.17 -24.15
C SER A 9 3.85 -6.05 -24.10
N LEU A 10 3.35 -5.23 -23.17
CA LEU A 10 1.93 -4.93 -23.06
C LEU A 10 1.50 -4.04 -24.23
N ASN A 11 0.65 -4.57 -25.11
CA ASN A 11 0.15 -3.87 -26.29
C ASN A 11 -1.37 -3.92 -26.36
N ARG A 12 -1.97 -3.04 -27.16
CA ARG A 12 -3.41 -3.03 -27.39
C ARG A 12 -3.83 -4.33 -28.08
N ASN A 13 -4.77 -5.04 -27.49
CA ASN A 13 -5.25 -6.31 -28.02
C ASN A 13 -5.97 -6.09 -29.35
N SER A 14 -5.63 -6.87 -30.37
CA SER A 14 -6.26 -6.79 -31.69
C SER A 14 -6.38 -8.20 -32.30
N ALA A 15 -7.61 -8.68 -32.42
CA ALA A 15 -7.86 -10.03 -32.92
C ALA A 15 -7.38 -10.21 -34.38
N VAL A 16 -6.63 -11.28 -34.63
CA VAL A 16 -6.14 -11.65 -35.97
C VAL A 16 -6.97 -12.82 -36.50
N ARG A 17 -7.75 -12.59 -37.56
CA ARG A 17 -8.68 -13.58 -38.13
C ARG A 17 -8.12 -14.37 -39.32
N THR A 18 -6.90 -14.07 -39.74
CA THR A 18 -6.20 -14.65 -40.89
C THR A 18 -5.89 -16.14 -40.66
N LYS A 19 -5.98 -16.96 -41.72
CA LYS A 19 -5.63 -18.39 -41.69
C LYS A 19 -4.11 -18.56 -41.62
N LEU A 20 -3.62 -19.64 -41.01
CA LEU A 20 -2.19 -19.89 -40.78
C LEU A 20 -1.33 -19.78 -42.05
N VAL A 21 -1.85 -20.25 -43.18
CA VAL A 21 -1.17 -20.26 -44.48
C VAL A 21 -1.01 -18.86 -45.10
N CYS A 22 -1.82 -17.88 -44.69
CA CYS A 22 -1.85 -16.53 -45.26
C CYS A 22 -1.33 -15.46 -44.30
N VAL A 23 -0.66 -15.84 -43.22
CA VAL A 23 -0.19 -14.91 -42.19
C VAL A 23 0.99 -14.10 -42.72
N SER A 24 0.84 -12.77 -42.74
CA SER A 24 1.96 -11.85 -42.97
C SER A 24 2.84 -11.70 -41.73
N GLU A 25 4.09 -11.29 -41.90
CA GLU A 25 5.03 -11.10 -40.78
C GLU A 25 4.51 -10.09 -39.73
N LYS A 26 3.83 -9.03 -40.18
CA LYS A 26 3.19 -8.03 -39.32
C LYS A 26 2.06 -8.64 -38.48
N GLU A 27 1.21 -9.47 -39.07
CA GLU A 27 0.17 -10.19 -38.34
C GLU A 27 0.77 -11.21 -37.37
N ALA A 28 1.87 -11.88 -37.75
CA ALA A 28 2.59 -12.79 -36.85
C ALA A 28 3.19 -12.07 -35.63
N MET A 29 3.67 -10.84 -35.80
CA MET A 29 4.09 -9.99 -34.68
C MET A 29 2.91 -9.60 -33.79
N GLN A 30 1.80 -9.17 -34.41
CA GLN A 30 0.55 -8.80 -33.73
C GLN A 30 0.00 -9.95 -32.88
N MET A 31 -0.01 -11.17 -33.44
CA MET A 31 -0.45 -12.37 -32.71
C MET A 31 0.39 -12.63 -31.46
N GLY A 32 1.71 -12.49 -31.54
CA GLY A 32 2.57 -12.66 -30.37
C GLY A 32 2.31 -11.60 -29.29
N ARG A 33 2.01 -10.36 -29.71
CA ARG A 33 1.66 -9.25 -28.81
C ARG A 33 0.31 -9.42 -28.11
N ASN A 34 -0.59 -10.23 -28.65
CA ASN A 34 -1.91 -10.49 -28.05
C ASN A 34 -1.84 -11.46 -26.85
N LEU A 35 -0.77 -12.25 -26.72
CA LEU A 35 -0.66 -13.22 -25.62
C LEU A 35 -0.61 -12.53 -24.25
N VAL A 36 0.13 -11.43 -24.15
CA VAL A 36 0.30 -10.67 -22.90
C VAL A 36 -1.03 -10.08 -22.39
N PRO A 37 -1.85 -9.39 -23.22
CA PRO A 37 -3.20 -8.97 -22.86
C PRO A 37 -4.10 -10.12 -22.42
N SER A 38 -4.10 -11.25 -23.13
CA SER A 38 -4.89 -12.43 -22.74
C SER A 38 -4.45 -13.03 -21.39
N LEU A 39 -3.16 -12.96 -21.08
CA LEU A 39 -2.63 -13.40 -19.77
C LEU A 39 -2.91 -12.38 -18.65
N MET A 40 -3.20 -11.12 -18.99
CA MET A 40 -3.59 -10.10 -18.01
C MET A 40 -5.07 -10.21 -17.62
N THR A 41 -5.93 -10.52 -18.58
CA THR A 41 -7.38 -10.71 -18.36
C THR A 41 -7.66 -11.99 -17.58
N GLU A 42 -6.87 -13.03 -17.81
CA GLU A 42 -7.08 -14.34 -17.22
C GLU A 42 -6.16 -14.64 -16.03
N GLN A 43 -6.73 -15.19 -14.95
CA GLN A 43 -5.98 -15.49 -13.72
C GLN A 43 -5.04 -16.71 -13.83
N LEU A 44 -5.17 -17.52 -14.89
CA LEU A 44 -4.39 -18.74 -15.13
C LEU A 44 -3.69 -18.65 -16.49
N ALA A 45 -2.41 -19.02 -16.54
CA ALA A 45 -1.66 -19.07 -17.80
C ALA A 45 -2.31 -19.98 -18.85
N GLU A 46 -2.97 -21.06 -18.43
CA GLU A 46 -3.72 -21.94 -19.34
C GLU A 46 -4.98 -21.27 -19.88
N ALA A 47 -5.73 -20.55 -19.03
CA ALA A 47 -6.91 -19.81 -19.45
C ALA A 47 -6.52 -18.66 -20.39
N GLY A 48 -5.44 -17.92 -20.07
CA GLY A 48 -4.91 -16.87 -20.94
C GLY A 48 -4.37 -17.39 -22.26
N ALA A 49 -3.68 -18.54 -22.27
CA ALA A 49 -3.27 -19.19 -23.51
C ALA A 49 -4.48 -19.68 -24.34
N ASN A 50 -5.56 -20.09 -23.69
CA ASN A 50 -6.79 -20.49 -24.35
C ASN A 50 -7.57 -19.28 -24.91
N GLU A 51 -7.57 -18.16 -24.21
CA GLU A 51 -8.13 -16.90 -24.69
C GLU A 51 -7.31 -16.38 -25.89
N TRP A 52 -5.98 -16.41 -25.80
CA TRP A 52 -5.07 -16.08 -26.90
C TRP A 52 -5.34 -16.93 -28.16
N ARG A 53 -5.66 -18.22 -27.97
CA ARG A 53 -6.09 -19.13 -29.03
C ARG A 53 -7.43 -18.73 -29.65
N VAL A 54 -8.39 -18.27 -28.85
CA VAL A 54 -9.71 -17.85 -29.34
C VAL A 54 -9.61 -16.54 -30.12
N GLN A 55 -8.74 -15.63 -29.68
CA GLN A 55 -8.53 -14.32 -30.31
C GLN A 55 -7.78 -14.40 -31.65
N ASN A 56 -6.95 -15.43 -31.86
CA ASN A 56 -6.12 -15.57 -33.05
C ASN A 56 -6.40 -16.89 -33.78
N ARG A 57 -7.01 -16.80 -34.98
CA ARG A 57 -7.40 -17.98 -35.77
C ARG A 57 -6.19 -18.85 -36.16
N ALA A 58 -5.10 -18.23 -36.58
CA ALA A 58 -3.87 -18.94 -36.94
C ALA A 58 -3.22 -19.65 -35.74
N VAL A 59 -3.30 -19.08 -34.52
CA VAL A 59 -2.83 -19.74 -33.29
C VAL A 59 -3.68 -20.97 -32.96
N LYS A 60 -4.99 -20.93 -33.23
CA LYS A 60 -5.89 -22.09 -33.09
C LYS A 60 -5.53 -23.21 -34.06
N GLU A 61 -5.18 -22.90 -35.30
CA GLU A 61 -4.73 -23.87 -36.30
C GLU A 61 -3.36 -24.45 -35.87
N LEU A 62 -2.42 -23.60 -35.45
CA LEU A 62 -1.09 -24.01 -34.97
C LEU A 62 -1.14 -24.90 -33.73
N MET A 63 -2.01 -24.59 -32.75
CA MET A 63 -2.22 -25.43 -31.56
C MET A 63 -2.87 -26.78 -31.86
N LYS A 64 -3.58 -26.90 -32.99
CA LYS A 64 -4.17 -28.17 -33.44
C LYS A 64 -3.17 -29.02 -34.22
N GLU A 65 -2.37 -28.39 -35.07
CA GLU A 65 -1.35 -29.08 -35.87
C GLU A 65 -0.15 -29.51 -35.02
N GLN A 66 0.25 -28.69 -34.03
CA GLN A 66 1.45 -28.91 -33.23
C GLN A 66 1.08 -29.19 -31.76
N ILE A 67 1.13 -30.46 -31.37
CA ILE A 67 0.76 -30.94 -30.01
C ILE A 67 1.60 -30.28 -28.92
N TRP A 68 2.89 -30.04 -29.18
CA TRP A 68 3.85 -29.44 -28.25
C TRP A 68 3.67 -27.93 -28.05
N PHE A 69 2.95 -27.26 -28.96
CA PHE A 69 2.83 -25.80 -28.94
C PHE A 69 1.94 -25.31 -27.78
N LYS A 70 0.88 -26.06 -27.44
CA LYS A 70 0.00 -25.75 -26.29
C LYS A 70 0.79 -25.74 -24.95
N PRO A 71 1.50 -26.80 -24.54
CA PRO A 71 2.24 -26.79 -23.28
C PRO A 71 3.38 -25.75 -23.29
N MET A 72 4.07 -25.53 -24.41
CA MET A 72 5.05 -24.44 -24.52
C MET A 72 4.43 -23.07 -24.26
N ALA A 73 3.28 -22.76 -24.88
CA ALA A 73 2.59 -21.48 -24.69
C ALA A 73 2.16 -21.26 -23.23
N VAL A 74 1.74 -22.31 -22.54
CA VAL A 74 1.39 -22.25 -21.11
C VAL A 74 2.64 -21.99 -20.25
N VAL A 75 3.76 -22.67 -20.49
CA VAL A 75 5.02 -22.44 -19.75
C VAL A 75 5.56 -21.04 -20.01
N LEU A 76 5.53 -20.57 -21.25
CA LEU A 76 5.90 -19.20 -21.60
C LEU A 76 4.99 -18.19 -20.90
N GLY A 77 3.67 -18.43 -20.89
CA GLY A 77 2.73 -17.59 -20.17
C GLY A 77 3.01 -17.55 -18.67
N MET A 78 3.35 -18.69 -18.05
CA MET A 78 3.78 -18.73 -16.65
C MET A 78 5.09 -17.95 -16.41
N GLY A 79 6.06 -18.06 -17.33
CA GLY A 79 7.31 -17.31 -17.28
C GLY A 79 7.07 -15.80 -17.35
N ILE A 80 6.28 -15.35 -18.34
CA ILE A 80 5.90 -13.96 -18.54
C ILE A 80 5.18 -13.40 -17.30
N VAL A 81 4.19 -14.12 -16.77
CA VAL A 81 3.44 -13.71 -15.57
C VAL A 81 4.35 -13.64 -14.34
N LYS A 82 5.34 -14.53 -14.21
CA LYS A 82 6.31 -14.49 -13.11
C LYS A 82 7.26 -13.30 -13.21
N THR A 83 7.70 -12.94 -14.41
CA THR A 83 8.62 -11.81 -14.64
C THR A 83 7.92 -10.47 -14.66
N ALA A 84 6.62 -10.45 -14.96
CA ALA A 84 5.87 -9.22 -15.13
C ALA A 84 5.50 -8.57 -13.80
N ALA A 85 5.86 -7.29 -13.63
CA ALA A 85 5.54 -6.48 -12.46
C ALA A 85 4.07 -5.99 -12.42
N TRP A 86 3.13 -6.67 -13.10
CA TRP A 86 1.74 -6.21 -13.26
C TRP A 86 1.01 -6.03 -11.94
N GLY A 87 1.16 -6.99 -11.02
CA GLY A 87 0.54 -6.90 -9.69
C GLY A 87 1.12 -5.76 -8.83
N VAL A 88 2.37 -5.35 -9.07
CA VAL A 88 2.96 -4.18 -8.41
C VAL A 88 2.39 -2.90 -9.03
N MET A 89 2.36 -2.81 -10.37
CA MET A 89 1.79 -1.67 -11.09
C MET A 89 0.32 -1.43 -10.76
N ALA A 90 -0.51 -2.47 -10.74
CA ALA A 90 -1.93 -2.35 -10.39
C ALA A 90 -2.11 -1.79 -8.96
N ARG A 91 -1.31 -2.25 -8.00
CA ARG A 91 -1.35 -1.73 -6.61
C ARG A 91 -0.87 -0.28 -6.53
N VAL A 92 0.12 0.11 -7.32
CA VAL A 92 0.58 1.51 -7.39
C VAL A 92 -0.51 2.40 -7.98
N ILE A 93 -1.16 1.98 -9.06
CA ILE A 93 -2.27 2.74 -9.68
C ILE A 93 -3.44 2.87 -8.71
N VAL A 94 -3.88 1.77 -8.10
CA VAL A 94 -4.98 1.79 -7.11
C VAL A 94 -4.61 2.67 -5.92
N GLY A 95 -3.38 2.55 -5.40
CA GLY A 95 -2.89 3.39 -4.31
C GLY A 95 -2.83 4.88 -4.67
N ALA A 96 -2.42 5.22 -5.89
CA ALA A 96 -2.41 6.60 -6.37
C ALA A 96 -3.83 7.16 -6.51
N VAL A 97 -4.78 6.38 -7.05
CA VAL A 97 -6.19 6.79 -7.14
C VAL A 97 -6.79 6.99 -5.75
N LEU A 98 -6.54 6.06 -4.82
CA LEU A 98 -7.02 6.17 -3.44
C LEU A 98 -6.43 7.38 -2.73
N SER A 99 -5.13 7.68 -2.91
CA SER A 99 -4.49 8.85 -2.32
C SER A 99 -5.05 10.18 -2.86
N VAL A 100 -5.34 10.27 -4.16
CA VAL A 100 -6.01 11.46 -4.72
C VAL A 100 -7.44 11.57 -4.21
N ALA A 101 -8.16 10.45 -4.10
CA ALA A 101 -9.51 10.43 -3.55
C ALA A 101 -9.51 10.89 -2.08
N ASP A 102 -8.55 10.42 -1.28
CA ASP A 102 -8.33 10.78 0.13
C ASP A 102 -8.12 12.30 0.30
N LEU A 103 -7.22 12.88 -0.50
CA LEU A 103 -6.96 14.32 -0.52
C LEU A 103 -8.21 15.14 -0.87
N LEU A 104 -8.99 14.68 -1.86
CA LEU A 104 -10.25 15.33 -2.25
C LEU A 104 -11.31 15.21 -1.15
N THR A 105 -11.43 14.05 -0.52
CA THR A 105 -12.39 13.84 0.57
C THR A 105 -12.04 14.66 1.80
N ASP A 106 -10.75 14.82 2.12
CA ASP A 106 -10.29 15.69 3.19
C ASP A 106 -10.57 17.16 2.91
N PHE A 107 -10.40 17.61 1.66
CA PHE A 107 -10.77 18.97 1.26
C PHE A 107 -12.29 19.21 1.41
N VAL A 108 -13.11 18.25 0.99
CA VAL A 108 -14.57 18.31 1.13
C VAL A 108 -14.98 18.39 2.59
N VAL A 109 -14.37 17.58 3.47
CA VAL A 109 -14.63 17.62 4.91
C VAL A 109 -14.18 18.94 5.53
N LEU A 110 -13.01 19.46 5.13
CA LEU A 110 -12.52 20.74 5.61
C LEU A 110 -13.47 21.89 5.24
N GLN A 111 -14.01 21.85 4.01
CA GLN A 111 -15.02 22.81 3.57
C GLN A 111 -16.32 22.68 4.39
N GLN A 112 -16.73 21.46 4.73
CA GLN A 112 -17.88 21.23 5.61
C GLN A 112 -17.65 21.83 7.01
N PHE A 113 -16.47 21.62 7.61
CA PHE A 113 -16.13 22.22 8.89
C PHE A 113 -16.04 23.75 8.83
N TRP A 114 -15.69 24.32 7.67
CA TRP A 114 -15.68 25.76 7.48
C TRP A 114 -17.10 26.35 7.43
N ASN A 115 -18.01 25.66 6.76
CA ASN A 115 -19.41 26.09 6.63
C ASN A 115 -20.24 25.80 7.89
N GLY A 116 -19.80 24.86 8.72
CA GLY A 116 -20.50 24.40 9.93
C GLY A 116 -20.42 25.32 11.16
N GLY A 117 -19.90 26.55 11.03
CA GLY A 117 -19.95 27.57 12.10
C GLY A 117 -18.96 27.36 13.27
N GLU A 118 -19.28 27.94 14.44
CA GLU A 118 -18.36 27.94 15.60
C GLU A 118 -18.22 26.58 16.29
N ASP A 119 -19.25 25.74 16.27
CA ASP A 119 -19.25 24.42 16.92
C ASP A 119 -18.22 23.46 16.30
N LEU A 120 -17.98 23.60 14.99
CA LEU A 120 -17.01 22.78 14.24
C LEU A 120 -15.63 23.42 14.12
N LYS A 121 -15.42 24.62 14.68
CA LYS A 121 -14.15 25.35 14.63
C LYS A 121 -13.00 24.58 15.29
N GLY A 122 -13.28 23.85 16.37
CA GLY A 122 -12.32 22.98 17.05
C GLY A 122 -11.85 21.83 16.15
N TYR A 123 -12.79 21.15 15.48
CA TYR A 123 -12.52 20.03 14.57
C TYR A 123 -11.74 20.49 13.33
N ARG A 124 -12.10 21.66 12.79
CA ARG A 124 -11.36 22.30 11.70
C ARG A 124 -9.90 22.55 12.07
N ASN A 125 -9.65 23.16 13.22
CA ASN A 125 -8.29 23.47 13.65
C ASN A 125 -7.49 22.20 13.93
N ALA A 126 -8.13 21.15 14.47
CA ALA A 126 -7.50 19.85 14.67
C ALA A 126 -7.13 19.18 13.34
N GLN A 127 -8.01 19.21 12.33
CA GLN A 127 -7.74 18.64 11.01
C GLN A 127 -6.58 19.37 10.33
N LEU A 128 -6.57 20.71 10.35
CA LEU A 128 -5.48 21.51 9.80
C LEU A 128 -4.15 21.26 10.53
N ALA A 129 -4.20 21.08 11.86
CA ALA A 129 -3.01 20.75 12.64
C ALA A 129 -2.45 19.37 12.27
N SER A 130 -3.32 18.37 12.04
CA SER A 130 -2.90 17.02 11.61
C SER A 130 -2.23 17.05 10.22
N LEU A 131 -2.83 17.75 9.25
CA LEU A 131 -2.28 17.95 7.91
C LEU A 131 -0.94 18.71 7.93
N ALA A 132 -0.87 19.80 8.71
CA ALA A 132 0.38 20.55 8.85
C ALA A 132 1.49 19.72 9.48
N THR A 133 1.13 18.82 10.40
CA THR A 133 2.06 17.91 11.06
C THR A 133 2.58 16.85 10.09
N SER A 134 1.72 16.25 9.25
CA SER A 134 2.14 15.26 8.25
C SER A 134 3.10 15.87 7.22
N ILE A 135 2.74 17.03 6.67
CA ILE A 135 3.59 17.79 5.74
C ILE A 135 4.93 18.13 6.43
N GLY A 136 4.89 18.62 7.68
CA GLY A 136 6.10 18.95 8.45
C GLY A 136 7.07 17.77 8.55
N PHE A 137 6.58 16.59 8.93
CA PHE A 137 7.40 15.38 9.01
C PHE A 137 7.96 14.97 7.63
N GLN A 138 7.16 15.04 6.58
CA GLN A 138 7.63 14.71 5.22
C GLN A 138 8.70 15.68 4.71
N VAL A 139 8.56 16.98 4.99
CA VAL A 139 9.56 18.00 4.66
C VAL A 139 10.87 17.72 5.39
N VAL A 140 10.81 17.39 6.67
CA VAL A 140 12.01 17.00 7.45
C VAL A 140 12.67 15.75 6.84
N CYS A 141 11.90 14.73 6.50
CA CYS A 141 12.45 13.52 5.87
C CYS A 141 13.13 13.82 4.51
N VAL A 142 12.49 14.62 3.65
CA VAL A 142 13.03 14.98 2.32
C VAL A 142 14.29 15.83 2.44
N THR A 143 14.28 16.80 3.34
CA THR A 143 15.44 17.68 3.55
C THR A 143 16.62 16.89 4.09
N VAL A 144 16.43 16.05 5.12
CA VAL A 144 17.48 15.21 5.72
C VAL A 144 18.12 14.27 4.69
N GLN A 145 17.32 13.65 3.83
CA GLN A 145 17.80 12.69 2.84
C GLN A 145 18.53 13.32 1.66
N ASN A 146 18.10 14.50 1.23
CA ASN A 146 18.67 15.16 0.07
C ASN A 146 19.70 16.24 0.44
N ARG A 147 20.18 16.28 1.70
CA ARG A 147 21.19 17.26 2.16
C ARG A 147 22.47 17.26 1.33
N LYS A 148 22.83 16.13 0.72
CA LYS A 148 24.03 15.97 -0.13
C LYS A 148 23.76 16.33 -1.61
N LYS A 149 22.52 16.61 -2.00
CA LYS A 149 22.11 16.91 -3.39
C LYS A 149 21.92 18.41 -3.63
N CYS A 150 21.89 18.80 -4.90
CA CYS A 150 21.66 20.18 -5.31
C CYS A 150 20.27 20.70 -4.86
N LEU A 151 20.21 22.01 -4.55
CA LEU A 151 19.00 22.70 -4.07
C LEU A 151 17.78 22.51 -4.99
N TRP A 152 17.99 22.48 -6.31
CA TRP A 152 16.92 22.27 -7.29
C TRP A 152 16.20 20.92 -7.13
N ARG A 153 16.95 19.86 -6.76
CA ARG A 153 16.36 18.54 -6.50
C ARG A 153 15.50 18.55 -5.23
N ILE A 154 15.96 19.27 -4.21
CA ILE A 154 15.22 19.44 -2.95
C ILE A 154 13.93 20.21 -3.20
N LEU A 155 13.98 21.31 -3.97
CA LEU A 155 12.79 22.09 -4.34
C LEU A 155 11.78 21.26 -5.12
N LYS A 156 12.22 20.44 -6.08
CA LYS A 156 11.33 19.54 -6.82
C LYS A 156 10.63 18.53 -5.90
N GLU A 157 11.35 17.94 -4.96
CA GLU A 157 10.75 17.03 -3.97
C GLU A 157 9.83 17.75 -2.99
N LEU A 158 10.17 18.98 -2.60
CA LEU A 158 9.33 19.80 -1.73
C LEU A 158 7.99 20.14 -2.38
N VAL A 159 7.98 20.47 -3.67
CA VAL A 159 6.73 20.70 -4.43
C VAL A 159 5.88 19.43 -4.45
N ILE A 160 6.49 18.24 -4.60
CA ILE A 160 5.76 16.96 -4.58
C ILE A 160 5.19 16.65 -3.19
N VAL A 161 5.88 17.02 -2.11
CA VAL A 161 5.37 16.93 -0.73
C VAL A 161 4.17 17.84 -0.55
N LEU A 162 4.28 19.10 -0.96
CA LEU A 162 3.22 20.10 -0.77
C LEU A 162 1.94 19.78 -1.55
N THR A 163 2.03 19.04 -2.65
CA THR A 163 0.86 18.57 -3.39
C THR A 163 0.21 17.32 -2.78
N GLY A 164 0.79 16.72 -1.73
CA GLY A 164 0.32 15.46 -1.14
C GLY A 164 0.53 14.23 -2.04
N LEU A 165 1.31 14.36 -3.12
CA LEU A 165 1.50 13.29 -4.11
C LEU A 165 2.79 12.49 -3.90
N LYS A 166 3.48 12.67 -2.78
CA LYS A 166 4.76 12.02 -2.52
C LYS A 166 4.66 10.50 -2.48
N ALA A 167 3.78 9.92 -1.67
CA ALA A 167 3.64 8.47 -1.59
C ALA A 167 3.27 7.83 -2.95
N PRO A 168 2.33 8.38 -3.75
CA PRO A 168 2.07 7.90 -5.11
C PRO A 168 3.27 8.00 -6.06
N VAL A 169 3.94 9.16 -6.08
CA VAL A 169 5.08 9.41 -6.98
C VAL A 169 6.26 8.51 -6.64
N ASP A 170 6.56 8.34 -5.35
CA ASP A 170 7.64 7.47 -4.91
C ASP A 170 7.29 5.98 -5.13
N ALA A 171 6.03 5.58 -4.93
CA ALA A 171 5.58 4.23 -5.28
C ALA A 171 5.70 3.97 -6.79
N TYR A 172 5.39 4.95 -7.63
CA TYR A 172 5.59 4.86 -9.08
C TYR A 172 7.06 4.70 -9.45
N ARG A 173 7.96 5.49 -8.85
CA ARG A 173 9.40 5.37 -9.07
C ARG A 173 9.93 3.99 -8.70
N VAL A 174 9.47 3.43 -7.58
CA VAL A 174 9.82 2.06 -7.15
C VAL A 174 9.28 1.03 -8.15
N ALA A 175 8.04 1.17 -8.60
CA ALA A 175 7.42 0.26 -9.56
C ALA A 175 8.10 0.33 -10.96
N SER A 176 8.58 1.51 -11.36
CA SER A 176 9.37 1.72 -12.58
C SER A 176 10.78 1.15 -12.49
N GLY A 177 11.18 0.58 -11.35
CA GLY A 177 12.50 -0.04 -11.17
C GLY A 177 13.63 0.97 -11.03
N ALA A 178 13.36 2.18 -10.52
CA ALA A 178 14.42 3.15 -10.27
C ALA A 178 15.45 2.57 -9.27
N GLU A 179 16.69 2.41 -9.72
CA GLU A 179 17.80 2.00 -8.86
C GLU A 179 18.11 3.07 -7.80
N LYS A 180 18.79 2.66 -6.72
CA LYS A 180 19.26 3.60 -5.69
C LYS A 180 20.11 4.71 -6.32
N GLU A 181 19.62 5.95 -6.28
CA GLU A 181 20.43 7.12 -6.67
C GLU A 181 21.67 7.22 -5.78
N LYS A 182 22.86 7.45 -6.38
CA LYS A 182 24.21 7.35 -5.78
C LYS A 182 24.50 8.17 -4.51
N ASP A 183 23.57 9.00 -4.04
CA ASP A 183 23.74 9.85 -2.84
C ASP A 183 22.61 9.70 -1.82
N THR A 184 21.82 8.62 -1.91
CA THR A 184 20.68 8.37 -1.00
C THR A 184 21.01 7.23 -0.04
N GLU A 185 20.97 7.51 1.27
CA GLU A 185 21.30 6.53 2.32
C GLU A 185 20.21 5.46 2.50
N ILE A 186 18.96 5.80 2.19
CA ILE A 186 17.77 4.95 2.37
C ILE A 186 17.37 4.31 1.03
N ASP A 187 16.98 3.03 1.07
CA ASP A 187 16.44 2.32 -0.10
C ASP A 187 15.07 2.89 -0.53
N PRO A 188 14.80 3.03 -1.85
CA PRO A 188 13.53 3.55 -2.37
C PRO A 188 12.29 2.85 -1.80
N THR A 189 12.32 1.53 -1.65
CA THR A 189 11.19 0.75 -1.10
C THR A 189 10.92 1.10 0.36
N THR A 190 12.00 1.31 1.12
CA THR A 190 11.92 1.66 2.53
C THR A 190 11.43 3.11 2.69
N MET A 191 11.85 4.00 1.80
CA MET A 191 11.39 5.39 1.78
C MET A 191 9.89 5.52 1.52
N VAL A 192 9.35 4.79 0.54
CA VAL A 192 7.90 4.72 0.29
C VAL A 192 7.15 4.23 1.54
N THR A 193 7.71 3.26 2.25
CA THR A 193 7.11 2.76 3.49
C THR A 193 7.08 3.83 4.57
N TYR A 194 8.20 4.52 4.82
CA TYR A 194 8.25 5.58 5.83
C TYR A 194 7.31 6.73 5.51
N SER A 195 7.23 7.18 4.25
CA SER A 195 6.30 8.23 3.83
C SER A 195 4.85 7.83 4.11
N LYS A 196 4.46 6.61 3.72
CA LYS A 196 3.12 6.07 3.99
C LYS A 196 2.83 5.92 5.48
N CYS A 197 3.81 5.48 6.29
CA CYS A 197 3.62 5.38 7.74
C CYS A 197 3.45 6.76 8.39
N ILE A 198 4.19 7.79 7.93
CA ILE A 198 4.03 9.16 8.40
C ILE A 198 2.65 9.70 8.04
N GLU A 199 2.20 9.54 6.79
CA GLU A 199 0.85 9.94 6.34
C GLU A 199 -0.22 9.26 7.18
N MET A 200 -0.13 7.94 7.33
CA MET A 200 -1.09 7.16 8.09
C MET A 200 -1.20 7.61 9.55
N PHE A 201 -0.07 7.90 10.20
CA PHE A 201 -0.03 8.25 11.63
C PHE A 201 -0.38 9.72 11.90
N ALA A 202 0.14 10.64 11.10
CA ALA A 202 0.02 12.08 11.35
C ALA A 202 -1.26 12.69 10.75
N GLU A 203 -1.85 12.07 9.72
CA GLU A 203 -2.97 12.62 8.96
C GLU A 203 -4.16 11.66 8.93
N SER A 204 -4.00 10.44 8.38
CA SER A 204 -5.15 9.56 8.14
C SER A 204 -5.82 9.08 9.43
N ILE A 205 -5.08 8.60 10.43
CA ILE A 205 -5.66 8.12 11.71
C ILE A 205 -6.31 9.28 12.51
N PRO A 206 -5.62 10.42 12.75
CA PRO A 206 -6.24 11.58 13.39
C PRO A 206 -7.45 12.11 12.61
N GLY A 207 -7.36 12.15 11.27
CA GLY A 207 -8.43 12.60 10.39
C GLY A 207 -9.69 11.75 10.51
N ILE A 208 -9.55 10.41 10.49
CA ILE A 208 -10.65 9.48 10.70
C ILE A 208 -11.31 9.69 12.09
N LEU A 209 -10.51 9.90 13.14
CA LEU A 209 -11.03 10.17 14.49
C LEU A 209 -11.80 11.50 14.56
N ILE A 210 -11.25 12.55 13.96
CA ILE A 210 -11.86 13.89 13.89
C ILE A 210 -13.18 13.82 13.12
N GLN A 211 -13.19 13.21 11.94
CA GLN A 211 -14.38 13.03 11.11
C GLN A 211 -15.47 12.23 11.84
N ALA A 212 -15.12 11.10 12.45
CA ALA A 212 -16.07 10.27 13.20
C ALA A 212 -16.63 11.00 14.43
N SER A 213 -15.81 11.77 15.14
CA SER A 213 -16.26 12.56 16.29
C SER A 213 -17.17 13.73 15.90
N ALA A 214 -16.90 14.39 14.77
CA ALA A 214 -17.77 15.43 14.24
C ALA A 214 -19.14 14.87 13.85
N ILE A 215 -19.17 13.72 13.14
CA ILE A 215 -20.41 13.01 12.80
C ILE A 215 -21.24 12.70 14.05
N LEU A 216 -20.61 12.18 15.12
CA LEU A 216 -21.32 11.82 16.34
C LEU A 216 -21.94 13.04 17.04
N ILE A 217 -21.26 14.18 17.05
CA ILE A 217 -21.80 15.41 17.66
C ILE A 217 -22.95 15.98 16.85
N THR A 218 -22.83 15.98 15.52
CA THR A 218 -23.93 16.38 14.64
C THR A 218 -25.17 15.51 14.86
N MET A 219 -24.99 14.19 15.03
CA MET A 219 -26.10 13.30 15.40
C MET A 219 -26.70 13.64 16.76
N ASN A 220 -25.87 13.92 17.76
CA ASN A 220 -26.32 14.23 19.12
C ASN A 220 -27.08 15.56 19.21
N ASN A 221 -26.73 16.52 18.34
CA ASN A 221 -27.43 17.80 18.22
C ASN A 221 -28.77 17.69 17.48
N GLY A 222 -29.08 16.53 16.90
CA GLY A 222 -30.34 16.27 16.17
C GLY A 222 -30.31 16.73 14.70
N ASP A 223 -29.16 17.13 14.19
CA ASP A 223 -28.99 17.57 12.80
C ASP A 223 -28.80 16.37 11.85
N GLU A 224 -29.29 16.52 10.61
CA GLU A 224 -29.06 15.50 9.59
C GLU A 224 -27.58 15.48 9.16
N VAL A 225 -26.95 14.32 9.36
CA VAL A 225 -25.56 14.13 8.91
C VAL A 225 -25.52 14.00 7.39
N LEU A 226 -24.71 14.84 6.76
CA LEU A 226 -24.53 14.87 5.31
C LEU A 226 -23.98 13.53 4.80
N ARG A 227 -24.60 12.97 3.74
CA ARG A 227 -24.18 11.67 3.15
C ARG A 227 -22.70 11.65 2.72
N SER A 228 -22.16 12.80 2.30
CA SER A 228 -20.76 12.96 1.93
C SER A 228 -19.80 12.73 3.09
N ALA A 229 -20.20 12.99 4.34
CA ALA A 229 -19.35 12.77 5.52
C ALA A 229 -19.14 11.27 5.78
N TYR A 230 -20.20 10.46 5.69
CA TYR A 230 -20.07 8.99 5.79
C TYR A 230 -19.24 8.41 4.64
N PHE A 231 -19.45 8.91 3.43
CA PHE A 231 -18.68 8.46 2.27
C PHE A 231 -17.19 8.80 2.42
N SER A 232 -16.87 10.01 2.88
CA SER A 232 -15.50 10.44 3.18
C SER A 232 -14.84 9.55 4.23
N LEU A 233 -15.54 9.30 5.34
CA LEU A 233 -15.06 8.43 6.41
C LEU A 233 -14.79 7.00 5.90
N PHE A 234 -15.69 6.47 5.07
CA PHE A 234 -15.55 5.14 4.48
C PHE A 234 -14.34 5.04 3.54
N VAL A 235 -14.15 6.03 2.65
CA VAL A 235 -13.00 6.09 1.76
C VAL A 235 -11.69 6.18 2.55
N SER A 236 -11.63 7.04 3.58
CA SER A 236 -10.45 7.22 4.42
C SER A 236 -10.05 5.91 5.14
N ILE A 237 -11.03 5.19 5.69
CA ILE A 237 -10.80 3.89 6.36
C ILE A 237 -10.30 2.84 5.37
N LEU A 238 -10.88 2.77 4.17
CA LEU A 238 -10.44 1.84 3.13
C LEU A 238 -9.04 2.18 2.61
N THR A 239 -8.72 3.45 2.40
CA THR A 239 -7.40 3.92 1.97
C THR A 239 -6.36 3.56 3.03
N THR A 240 -6.64 3.83 4.30
CA THR A 240 -5.76 3.47 5.43
C THR A 240 -5.55 1.96 5.52
N GLY A 241 -6.61 1.16 5.37
CA GLY A 241 -6.53 -0.30 5.32
C GLY A 241 -5.74 -0.82 4.11
N PHE A 242 -5.89 -0.20 2.94
CA PHE A 242 -5.14 -0.55 1.73
C PHE A 242 -3.65 -0.24 1.87
N VAL A 243 -3.30 0.91 2.44
CA VAL A 243 -1.91 1.31 2.70
C VAL A 243 -1.25 0.31 3.66
N SER A 244 -1.93 -0.02 4.75
CA SER A 244 -1.48 -1.03 5.71
C SER A 244 -1.26 -2.41 5.08
N ALA A 245 -2.25 -2.91 4.34
CA ALA A 245 -2.16 -4.20 3.68
C ALA A 245 -1.04 -4.22 2.63
N SER A 246 -0.83 -3.11 1.92
CA SER A 246 0.24 -2.97 0.94
C SER A 246 1.62 -3.05 1.58
N ILE A 247 1.83 -2.34 2.70
CA ILE A 247 3.09 -2.41 3.46
C ILE A 247 3.32 -3.85 3.94
N SER A 248 2.34 -4.44 4.63
CA SER A 248 2.45 -5.80 5.15
C SER A 248 2.78 -6.84 4.07
N TYR A 249 2.17 -6.68 2.90
CA TYR A 249 2.38 -7.54 1.74
C TYR A 249 3.77 -7.37 1.11
N ASP A 250 4.25 -6.13 0.97
CA ASP A 250 5.57 -5.85 0.40
C ASP A 250 6.69 -6.39 1.31
N TYR A 251 6.50 -6.31 2.63
CA TYR A 251 7.44 -6.87 3.60
C TYR A 251 7.42 -8.40 3.63
N ASP A 252 6.23 -9.01 3.56
CA ASP A 252 6.12 -10.47 3.53
C ASP A 252 6.67 -11.06 2.23
N THR A 253 6.54 -10.39 1.08
CA THR A 253 6.99 -10.92 -0.22
C THR A 253 8.46 -10.67 -0.55
N ASP A 254 9.20 -9.91 0.27
CA ASP A 254 10.62 -9.62 0.05
C ASP A 254 11.50 -10.86 0.32
N PRO A 255 12.28 -11.34 -0.68
CA PRO A 255 13.11 -12.54 -0.52
C PRO A 255 14.21 -12.38 0.55
N LYS A 256 14.76 -11.17 0.74
CA LYS A 256 15.80 -10.92 1.76
C LYS A 256 15.21 -11.05 3.16
N LYS A 257 13.98 -10.57 3.35
CA LYS A 257 13.28 -10.61 4.64
C LYS A 257 12.80 -12.02 4.97
N ARG A 258 12.27 -12.74 3.96
CA ARG A 258 11.93 -14.18 4.10
C ARG A 258 13.14 -15.02 4.47
N ALA A 259 14.30 -14.78 3.86
CA ALA A 259 15.52 -15.50 4.20
C ALA A 259 16.02 -15.20 5.62
N HIS A 260 15.86 -13.95 6.09
CA HIS A 260 16.32 -13.53 7.40
C HIS A 260 15.42 -14.01 8.56
N ASN A 261 14.09 -13.98 8.38
CA ASN A 261 13.11 -14.40 9.40
C ASN A 261 11.98 -15.25 8.78
N PRO A 262 12.24 -16.53 8.47
CA PRO A 262 11.26 -17.40 7.80
C PRO A 262 10.06 -17.78 8.67
N GLU A 263 10.17 -17.70 10.00
CA GLU A 263 9.04 -17.94 10.92
C GLU A 263 8.02 -16.80 10.91
N PHE A 264 8.42 -15.59 10.47
CA PHE A 264 7.57 -14.39 10.53
C PHE A 264 7.11 -13.92 9.14
N TYR A 265 7.91 -14.15 8.11
CA TYR A 265 7.59 -13.80 6.72
C TYR A 265 7.47 -15.06 5.87
N GLY A 266 6.56 -15.05 4.89
CA GLY A 266 6.22 -16.21 4.08
C GLY A 266 4.76 -16.66 4.21
N LEU A 267 3.90 -15.81 4.80
CA LEU A 267 2.47 -16.09 4.93
C LEU A 267 1.76 -16.07 3.57
N ILE A 268 2.28 -15.29 2.62
CA ILE A 268 1.67 -15.16 1.30
C ILE A 268 2.07 -16.33 0.40
N PRO A 269 1.10 -17.14 -0.06
CA PRO A 269 1.35 -18.30 -0.90
C PRO A 269 1.71 -17.90 -2.34
N ASP A 270 2.46 -18.76 -3.03
CA ASP A 270 2.93 -18.51 -4.39
C ASP A 270 1.83 -18.54 -5.46
N ALA A 271 0.69 -19.20 -5.16
CA ALA A 271 -0.43 -19.28 -6.09
C ALA A 271 -1.15 -17.92 -6.21
N ALA A 272 -1.23 -17.39 -7.44
CA ALA A 272 -1.81 -16.06 -7.74
C ALA A 272 -3.21 -15.85 -7.14
N ARG A 273 -4.09 -16.86 -7.22
CA ARG A 273 -5.45 -16.79 -6.65
C ARG A 273 -5.43 -16.60 -5.12
N LYS A 274 -4.62 -17.38 -4.43
CA LYS A 274 -4.52 -17.33 -2.97
C LYS A 274 -3.85 -16.03 -2.51
N ARG A 275 -2.89 -15.52 -3.30
CA ARG A 275 -2.20 -14.24 -3.07
C ARG A 275 -3.15 -13.05 -3.14
N SER A 276 -3.96 -12.94 -4.19
CA SER A 276 -4.95 -11.85 -4.31
C SER A 276 -6.05 -11.96 -3.26
N PHE A 277 -6.54 -13.17 -2.98
CA PHE A 277 -7.54 -13.39 -1.93
C PHE A 277 -7.02 -12.96 -0.55
N LEU A 278 -5.80 -13.38 -0.19
CA LEU A 278 -5.18 -13.01 1.08
C LEU A 278 -4.94 -11.50 1.18
N PHE A 279 -4.54 -10.85 0.08
CA PHE A 279 -4.38 -9.39 0.06
C PHE A 279 -5.70 -8.66 0.33
N VAL A 280 -6.80 -9.08 -0.29
CA VAL A 280 -8.13 -8.48 -0.07
C VAL A 280 -8.62 -8.74 1.36
N THR A 281 -8.41 -9.93 1.92
CA THR A 281 -8.80 -10.20 3.31
C THR A 281 -7.96 -9.38 4.30
N MET A 282 -6.65 -9.24 4.09
CA MET A 282 -5.78 -8.38 4.91
C MET A 282 -6.27 -6.92 4.90
N LEU A 283 -6.66 -6.41 3.73
CA LEU A 283 -7.22 -5.07 3.59
C LEU A 283 -8.52 -4.92 4.40
N LEU A 284 -9.48 -5.82 4.19
CA LEU A 284 -10.78 -5.74 4.85
C LEU A 284 -10.67 -5.86 6.36
N ILE A 285 -9.83 -6.78 6.85
CA ILE A 285 -9.58 -6.95 8.28
C ILE A 285 -9.00 -5.66 8.87
N SER A 286 -7.98 -5.08 8.22
CA SER A 286 -7.36 -3.82 8.66
C SER A 286 -8.38 -2.67 8.70
N ALA A 287 -9.21 -2.54 7.67
CA ALA A 287 -10.25 -1.51 7.60
C ALA A 287 -11.31 -1.65 8.71
N ILE A 288 -11.82 -2.86 8.93
CA ILE A 288 -12.81 -3.15 9.98
C ILE A 288 -12.22 -2.86 11.37
N GLN A 289 -10.94 -3.15 11.56
CA GLN A 289 -10.25 -2.93 12.83
C GLN A 289 -10.05 -1.45 13.15
N ILE A 290 -9.65 -0.66 12.16
CA ILE A 290 -9.59 0.80 12.28
C ILE A 290 -10.96 1.35 12.62
N LEU A 291 -12.01 0.94 11.90
CA LEU A 291 -13.38 1.34 12.18
C LEU A 291 -13.79 1.00 13.62
N THR A 292 -13.51 -0.22 14.07
CA THR A 292 -13.88 -0.69 15.42
C THR A 292 -13.20 0.15 16.51
N LYS A 293 -11.89 0.41 16.40
CA LYS A 293 -11.18 1.23 17.39
C LYS A 293 -11.61 2.69 17.37
N VAL A 294 -11.80 3.26 16.19
CA VAL A 294 -12.24 4.65 16.02
C VAL A 294 -13.60 4.83 16.69
N MET A 295 -14.57 3.96 16.38
CA MET A 295 -15.88 4.02 17.00
C MET A 295 -15.81 3.86 18.52
N LEU A 296 -14.98 2.94 19.03
CA LEU A 296 -14.79 2.76 20.46
C LEU A 296 -14.22 4.01 21.14
N VAL A 297 -13.17 4.61 20.56
CA VAL A 297 -12.55 5.84 21.08
C VAL A 297 -13.55 7.00 21.05
N VAL A 298 -14.30 7.15 19.97
CA VAL A 298 -15.28 8.23 19.81
C VAL A 298 -16.44 8.09 20.81
N ILE A 299 -16.96 6.88 21.04
CA ILE A 299 -18.01 6.64 22.04
C ILE A 299 -17.50 6.93 23.46
N ILE A 300 -16.29 6.48 23.81
CA ILE A 300 -15.69 6.76 25.12
C ILE A 300 -15.46 8.27 25.29
N ALA A 301 -15.01 8.96 24.23
CA ALA A 301 -14.78 10.40 24.25
C ALA A 301 -16.06 11.20 24.50
N SER A 302 -17.22 10.72 24.02
CA SER A 302 -18.52 11.33 24.28
C SER A 302 -18.98 11.23 25.73
N ILE A 303 -18.49 10.24 26.50
CA ILE A 303 -18.79 10.12 27.93
C ILE A 303 -17.92 11.09 28.73
N LYS A 304 -16.60 10.90 28.68
CA LYS A 304 -15.62 11.86 29.22
C LYS A 304 -14.31 11.76 28.45
N LYS A 305 -13.76 12.92 28.07
CA LYS A 305 -12.48 13.05 27.37
C LYS A 305 -11.31 12.37 28.10
N ASN A 306 -11.30 12.39 29.44
CA ASN A 306 -10.23 11.77 30.25
C ASN A 306 -10.20 10.24 30.15
N TYR A 307 -11.34 9.57 29.90
CA TYR A 307 -11.35 8.12 29.70
C TYR A 307 -10.83 7.72 28.32
N ALA A 308 -11.04 8.57 27.31
CA ALA A 308 -10.51 8.34 25.97
C ALA A 308 -8.97 8.42 25.97
N SER A 309 -8.38 9.41 26.64
CA SER A 309 -6.92 9.50 26.76
C SER A 309 -6.33 8.34 27.57
N LEU A 310 -7.01 7.89 28.63
CA LEU A 310 -6.60 6.72 29.39
C LEU A 310 -6.67 5.42 28.57
N TYR A 311 -7.71 5.24 27.75
CA TYR A 311 -7.84 4.07 26.87
C TYR A 311 -6.73 4.03 25.82
N ILE A 312 -6.48 5.15 25.12
CA ILE A 312 -5.41 5.25 24.12
C ILE A 312 -4.03 5.03 24.77
N GLY A 313 -3.78 5.70 25.91
CA GLY A 313 -2.54 5.56 26.65
C GLY A 313 -2.34 4.15 27.21
N GLY A 314 -3.42 3.50 27.65
CA GLY A 314 -3.42 2.12 28.15
C GLY A 314 -3.11 1.10 27.06
N ASP A 315 -3.76 1.20 25.90
CA ASP A 315 -3.47 0.36 24.73
C ASP A 315 -2.00 0.49 24.30
N PHE A 316 -1.49 1.73 24.22
CA PHE A 316 -0.09 1.99 23.88
C PHE A 316 0.89 1.47 24.93
N LEU A 317 0.59 1.68 26.22
CA LEU A 317 1.41 1.20 27.32
C LEU A 317 1.44 -0.34 27.35
N PHE A 318 0.31 -1.00 27.14
CA PHE A 318 0.24 -2.45 27.05
C PHE A 318 1.09 -2.98 25.89
N TYR A 319 1.06 -2.31 24.74
CA TYR A 319 1.92 -2.64 23.61
C TYR A 319 3.41 -2.48 23.92
N LEU A 320 3.79 -1.39 24.60
CA LEU A 320 5.18 -1.17 25.02
C LEU A 320 5.63 -2.22 26.05
N ILE A 321 4.78 -2.57 27.01
CA ILE A 321 5.05 -3.63 28.00
C ILE A 321 5.24 -4.97 27.28
N PHE A 322 4.36 -5.31 26.34
CA PHE A 322 4.51 -6.51 25.52
C PHE A 322 5.85 -6.54 24.79
N LYS A 323 6.25 -5.43 24.17
CA LYS A 323 7.57 -5.31 23.52
C LYS A 323 8.74 -5.42 24.49
N ALA A 324 8.59 -4.90 25.71
CA ALA A 324 9.60 -5.00 26.76
C ALA A 324 9.80 -6.46 27.17
N ILE A 325 8.71 -7.20 27.36
CA ILE A 325 8.72 -8.63 27.69
C ILE A 325 9.39 -9.43 26.56
N CYS A 326 9.08 -9.13 25.29
CA CYS A 326 9.69 -9.80 24.15
C CYS A 326 11.15 -9.42 23.87
N ARG A 327 11.75 -8.51 24.66
CA ARG A 327 13.14 -8.00 24.51
C ARG A 327 13.42 -7.45 23.09
N ASP A 328 12.41 -6.88 22.45
CA ASP A 328 12.43 -6.49 21.04
C ASP A 328 13.05 -5.08 20.81
N TYR A 329 13.52 -4.42 21.86
CA TYR A 329 14.06 -3.04 21.84
C TYR A 329 15.53 -2.92 21.38
N ARG A 330 16.12 -3.96 20.79
CA ARG A 330 17.59 -4.07 20.64
C ARG A 330 18.06 -4.07 19.18
N TYR A 331 18.13 -2.88 18.55
CA TYR A 331 19.08 -2.51 17.48
C TYR A 331 19.08 -0.96 17.24
N TRP A 332 20.01 -0.43 16.44
CA TRP A 332 20.22 1.00 16.15
C TRP A 332 20.62 1.19 14.66
N ILE A 333 20.14 2.24 13.99
CA ILE A 333 20.57 2.65 12.64
C ILE A 333 21.93 3.36 12.76
N PRO A 334 23.06 2.84 12.24
CA PRO A 334 24.33 3.55 12.29
C PRO A 334 24.28 4.76 11.36
N MET A 335 23.77 5.89 11.84
CA MET A 335 24.02 7.20 11.24
C MET A 335 25.46 7.58 11.59
N GLY A 336 26.35 7.37 10.62
CA GLY A 336 27.72 7.86 10.71
C GLY A 336 27.71 9.38 10.80
N GLY A 337 28.06 9.92 11.97
CA GLY A 337 28.46 11.31 12.15
C GLY A 337 27.51 12.22 12.94
N TRP A 338 27.74 12.22 14.26
CA TRP A 338 27.61 13.33 15.22
C TRP A 338 26.26 13.83 15.77
N HIS A 339 26.32 13.99 17.10
CA HIS A 339 25.46 14.62 18.10
C HIS A 339 24.20 13.88 18.61
N CYS A 340 24.45 13.12 19.68
CA CYS A 340 23.51 12.77 20.74
C CYS A 340 22.77 14.00 21.26
N GLY A 341 21.44 13.97 21.20
CA GLY A 341 20.58 14.92 21.88
C GLY A 341 19.33 15.23 21.08
N PHE A 342 18.45 14.24 20.92
CA PHE A 342 16.98 14.34 20.97
C PHE A 342 16.36 13.01 20.48
N GLY A 343 15.79 12.27 21.44
CA GLY A 343 14.75 11.24 21.28
C GLY A 343 14.78 10.30 20.08
N GLY A 344 15.56 9.22 20.18
CA GLY A 344 15.53 8.11 19.23
C GLY A 344 14.38 7.13 19.47
N PHE A 345 13.53 6.94 18.46
CA PHE A 345 12.65 5.79 18.28
C PHE A 345 12.54 5.50 16.77
N ALA A 346 13.53 4.81 16.21
CA ALA A 346 13.41 4.13 14.91
C ALA A 346 14.66 3.28 14.74
N ASP A 347 14.46 1.98 14.62
CA ASP A 347 15.54 1.00 14.62
C ASP A 347 15.26 -0.01 13.50
N TYR A 348 16.19 -0.24 12.57
CA TYR A 348 15.99 -1.07 11.35
C TYR A 348 15.56 -2.53 11.62
N LYS A 349 15.82 -3.08 12.82
CA LYS A 349 15.32 -4.41 13.23
C LYS A 349 13.86 -4.34 13.69
N SER A 350 13.46 -3.19 14.21
CA SER A 350 12.12 -2.92 14.71
C SER A 350 11.27 -2.08 13.75
N ASP A 351 11.77 -1.27 12.81
CA ASP A 351 11.01 -0.45 11.86
C ASP A 351 10.28 -1.33 10.84
N CYS A 352 10.97 -2.39 10.42
CA CYS A 352 10.48 -3.50 9.59
C CYS A 352 9.33 -4.27 10.28
N GLN A 353 9.28 -4.16 11.61
CA GLN A 353 8.33 -4.82 12.50
C GLN A 353 7.44 -3.80 13.24
N ILE A 354 7.61 -2.49 13.11
CA ILE A 354 6.88 -1.47 13.85
C ILE A 354 5.66 -1.12 13.01
N CYS A 355 5.82 -0.78 11.73
CA CYS A 355 4.65 -0.60 10.87
C CYS A 355 3.89 -1.94 10.66
N ASP A 356 4.60 -3.08 10.64
CA ASP A 356 3.98 -4.42 10.49
C ASP A 356 3.45 -5.01 11.82
N ARG A 357 4.06 -4.78 13.01
CA ARG A 357 3.54 -5.25 14.33
C ARG A 357 2.62 -4.26 15.02
N PHE A 358 2.73 -2.95 14.82
CA PHE A 358 1.70 -2.04 15.33
C PHE A 358 0.34 -2.41 14.69
N HIS A 359 0.36 -2.91 13.45
CA HIS A 359 -0.79 -3.55 12.80
C HIS A 359 -1.01 -5.01 13.23
N LYS A 360 -0.05 -5.95 13.07
CA LYS A 360 -0.27 -7.39 13.33
C LYS A 360 -0.50 -7.76 14.80
N LEU A 361 0.06 -7.00 15.74
CA LEU A 361 0.04 -7.33 17.18
C LEU A 361 -1.17 -6.74 17.91
N HIS A 362 -1.76 -5.65 17.39
CA HIS A 362 -3.07 -5.22 17.88
C HIS A 362 -4.24 -6.08 17.37
N PHE A 363 -4.03 -6.92 16.35
CA PHE A 363 -5.16 -7.30 15.52
C PHE A 363 -5.17 -8.67 14.83
N LEU A 364 -4.07 -9.42 14.70
CA LEU A 364 -4.12 -10.75 14.04
C LEU A 364 -3.26 -11.86 14.68
N GLU A 365 -2.25 -11.58 15.52
CA GLU A 365 -1.29 -12.63 15.93
C GLU A 365 -1.04 -12.80 17.44
N ALA A 366 -1.77 -12.11 18.31
CA ALA A 366 -1.60 -12.26 19.77
C ALA A 366 -1.71 -13.73 20.28
N PRO A 367 -2.56 -14.63 19.74
CA PRO A 367 -2.65 -16.00 20.26
C PRO A 367 -1.45 -16.88 19.89
N TRP A 368 -0.85 -16.70 18.71
CA TRP A 368 0.15 -17.64 18.18
C TRP A 368 1.57 -17.40 18.73
N ARG A 369 1.89 -16.18 19.17
CA ARG A 369 3.20 -15.84 19.75
C ARG A 369 3.36 -16.16 21.24
N LEU A 370 2.27 -16.33 22.00
CA LEU A 370 2.34 -16.77 23.40
C LEU A 370 2.99 -18.16 23.53
N ALA A 371 2.81 -19.03 22.53
CA ALA A 371 3.43 -20.35 22.49
C ALA A 371 4.94 -20.32 22.13
N VAL A 372 5.43 -19.25 21.49
CA VAL A 372 6.82 -19.14 21.03
C VAL A 372 7.68 -18.31 21.99
N CYS A 373 7.11 -17.32 22.67
CA CYS A 373 7.81 -16.57 23.73
C CYS A 373 8.12 -17.41 24.98
N THR A 374 7.44 -18.54 25.16
CA THR A 374 7.68 -19.48 26.27
C THR A 374 8.72 -20.55 25.93
N SER A 375 9.21 -20.63 24.68
CA SER A 375 10.19 -21.65 24.24
C SER A 375 11.59 -21.12 23.90
N ARG A 376 11.91 -19.86 24.25
CA ARG A 376 13.27 -19.28 24.11
C ARG A 376 13.89 -18.91 25.44
#